data_AF-A0A2E4Y226-F1
#
_entry.id   AF-A0A2E4Y226-F1
#
_cell.length_a   1.000
_cell.length_b   1.000
_cell.length_c   1.000
_cell.angle_alpha   90.00
_cell.angle_beta   90.00
_cell.angle_gamma   90.00
#
_symmetry.space_group_name_H-M   'P 1'
#
loop_
_entity.id
_entity.type
_entity.pdbx_description
1 polymer ?
#
loop_
_entity_poly.entity_id
_entity_poly.type
_entity_poly.pdbx_seq_one_letter_code
_entity_poly.pdbx_strand_id
1 'polypeptide(L)'
;MKTRKKMLTALFVGLIITPSLSWSFLNSFGNDGFSGQNGQEGYRGEKGRDITLRADGQNQFLDLSGQNGSDGGHGGLGENAKWCNQPTPDHNLEGALGGDGGKGGNGGDGGDGGNATIYYTNPSDIQGIIINSTPGQGGLGGFGADGGYGCECETYEWSKFVTETDKKWVTKNVCDENNNCTEKRELVPFKRDVRKYYSCEDGQMGSRGQDGANGHRGLIGKVKLIQKSSPLEKDYPKAKEKLSKLTRESVLLSRHLWETKSGILSLLGAGSQVDNYYSEWTGLYEKSFSIIWNVPSKSINSYKNVNVSLNLESDKNIKVKFPYNFWPRFITKNDREHKTIEIYNAIFKSEAEKIKPTSLIVEGKKTHLIVKDNGPQIDELNTRFYISAAWSRTDGGGRGLLKRYKDYVPSNLVEKRGGQFKINLGKLPIKSKYFKKRWLVGHYPVKFNLTIERKFGAYSTKIGTFKIKKKAKKSLSIKKEKLEI
;
A
#
# COMPACT_ATOMS: atom_id res chain seq x y z
N MET A 1 42.36 29.41 -14.85
CA MET A 1 41.96 30.56 -15.68
C MET A 1 41.29 30.05 -16.96
N LYS A 2 40.08 30.54 -17.27
CA LYS A 2 39.43 30.70 -18.60
C LYS A 2 39.82 29.68 -19.70
N THR A 3 38.94 28.88 -20.32
CA THR A 3 37.70 29.28 -21.01
C THR A 3 36.87 28.08 -21.52
N ARG A 4 35.53 28.29 -21.56
CA ARG A 4 34.52 27.76 -22.51
C ARG A 4 34.17 26.26 -22.50
N LYS A 5 33.15 25.95 -21.69
CA LYS A 5 32.21 24.82 -21.87
C LYS A 5 31.43 25.01 -23.18
N LYS A 6 31.51 24.03 -24.10
CA LYS A 6 30.56 23.85 -25.20
C LYS A 6 29.37 23.04 -24.67
N MET A 7 28.22 23.68 -24.55
CA MET A 7 26.95 23.04 -24.24
C MET A 7 26.20 22.88 -25.58
N LEU A 8 26.08 21.63 -26.04
CA LEU A 8 25.36 21.30 -27.25
C LEU A 8 23.88 21.11 -26.88
N THR A 9 23.05 22.01 -27.36
CA THR A 9 21.60 22.03 -27.20
C THR A 9 21.01 20.95 -28.10
N ALA A 10 20.53 19.84 -27.53
CA ALA A 10 19.70 18.87 -28.23
C ALA A 10 18.23 19.22 -27.98
N LEU A 11 17.54 19.67 -29.03
CA LEU A 11 16.09 19.81 -29.08
C LEU A 11 15.43 18.45 -28.80
N PHE A 12 14.78 18.31 -27.65
CA PHE A 12 13.76 17.31 -27.42
C PHE A 12 12.40 17.99 -27.58
N VAL A 13 11.72 17.70 -28.69
CA VAL A 13 10.30 18.03 -28.87
C VAL A 13 9.51 17.04 -27.99
N GLY A 14 9.31 17.43 -26.74
CA GLY A 14 8.36 16.81 -25.82
C GLY A 14 7.01 17.48 -25.99
N LEU A 15 6.06 16.76 -26.58
CA LEU A 15 4.65 17.16 -26.64
C LEU A 15 4.09 17.10 -25.21
N ILE A 16 4.09 18.22 -24.51
CA ILE A 16 3.34 18.40 -23.27
C ILE A 16 1.94 18.86 -23.69
N ILE A 17 0.97 17.95 -23.62
CA ILE A 17 -0.44 18.34 -23.66
C ILE A 17 -0.74 18.92 -22.28
N THR A 18 -0.55 20.24 -22.13
CA THR A 18 -1.23 20.99 -21.08
C THR A 18 -2.69 21.10 -21.51
N PRO A 19 -3.68 20.65 -20.72
CA PRO A 19 -5.02 21.18 -20.92
C PRO A 19 -4.91 22.66 -20.58
N SER A 20 -4.96 23.50 -21.59
CA SER A 20 -5.31 24.89 -21.42
C SER A 20 -6.75 24.89 -20.91
N LEU A 21 -6.90 24.87 -19.58
CA LEU A 21 -8.09 25.40 -18.92
C LEU A 21 -8.15 26.88 -19.31
N SER A 22 -8.78 27.15 -20.44
CA SER A 22 -9.38 28.44 -20.71
C SER A 22 -10.47 28.62 -19.66
N TRP A 23 -10.12 29.25 -18.53
CA TRP A 23 -11.10 29.96 -17.71
C TRP A 23 -11.69 31.05 -18.61
N SER A 24 -12.76 30.72 -19.33
CA SER A 24 -13.73 31.74 -19.71
C SER A 24 -14.21 32.32 -18.38
N PHE A 25 -13.80 33.55 -18.07
CA PHE A 25 -14.48 34.32 -17.03
C PHE A 25 -15.93 34.46 -17.51
N LEU A 26 -16.81 33.55 -17.07
CA LEU A 26 -18.24 33.77 -17.08
C LEU A 26 -18.45 34.94 -16.13
N ASN A 27 -19.02 36.02 -16.64
CA ASN A 27 -19.36 37.16 -15.80
C ASN A 27 -20.61 36.74 -15.04
N SER A 28 -20.48 36.51 -13.74
CA SER A 28 -21.63 36.16 -12.91
C SER A 28 -22.47 37.39 -12.57
N PHE A 29 -23.78 37.21 -12.41
CA PHE A 29 -24.68 38.25 -11.89
C PHE A 29 -25.27 37.83 -10.54
N GLY A 30 -25.44 38.81 -9.66
CA GLY A 30 -25.73 38.56 -8.25
C GLY A 30 -24.48 38.28 -7.44
N ASN A 31 -24.70 37.95 -6.17
CA ASN A 31 -23.68 37.58 -5.20
C ASN A 31 -23.93 36.16 -4.73
N ASP A 32 -22.87 35.39 -4.65
CA ASP A 32 -22.95 34.03 -4.15
C ASP A 32 -23.45 34.02 -2.70
N GLY A 33 -24.23 32.99 -2.38
CA GLY A 33 -24.63 32.67 -1.03
C GLY A 33 -23.45 32.18 -0.20
N PHE A 34 -23.47 32.46 1.10
CA PHE A 34 -22.46 31.95 2.03
C PHE A 34 -22.75 30.51 2.43
N SER A 35 -21.72 29.67 2.46
CA SER A 35 -21.85 28.31 3.00
C SER A 35 -22.16 28.33 4.50
N GLY A 36 -23.03 27.42 4.90
CA GLY A 36 -23.36 27.19 6.30
C GLY A 36 -22.19 26.63 7.09
N GLN A 37 -22.15 26.95 8.39
CA GLN A 37 -21.09 26.45 9.28
C GLN A 37 -21.28 24.95 9.56
N ASN A 38 -20.19 24.21 9.66
CA ASN A 38 -20.27 22.82 10.08
C ASN A 38 -20.59 22.73 11.58
N GLY A 39 -21.35 21.70 11.94
CA GLY A 39 -21.60 21.32 13.31
C GLY A 39 -20.32 20.89 14.01
N GLN A 40 -20.27 21.17 15.32
CA GLN A 40 -19.13 20.78 16.14
C GLN A 40 -19.12 19.27 16.40
N GLU A 41 -17.94 18.67 16.42
CA GLU A 41 -17.78 17.26 16.78
C GLU A 41 -18.09 17.06 18.26
N GLY A 42 -18.76 15.95 18.58
CA GLY A 42 -19.00 15.52 19.95
C GLY A 42 -17.71 15.07 20.63
N TYR A 43 -17.60 15.36 21.93
CA TYR A 43 -16.49 14.94 22.76
C TYR A 43 -16.60 13.46 23.11
N ARG A 44 -15.47 12.77 23.03
CA ARG A 44 -15.37 11.38 23.48
C ARG A 44 -15.47 11.31 25.00
N GLY A 45 -16.26 10.35 25.49
CA GLY A 45 -16.34 10.03 26.91
C GLY A 45 -15.03 9.47 27.45
N GLU A 46 -14.66 9.88 28.67
CA GLU A 46 -13.48 9.38 29.35
C GLU A 46 -13.61 7.90 29.73
N LYS A 47 -12.49 7.19 29.64
CA LYS A 47 -12.42 5.78 30.04
C LYS A 47 -12.41 5.65 31.56
N GLY A 48 -13.10 4.64 32.06
CA GLY A 48 -12.98 4.20 33.43
C GLY A 48 -11.55 3.79 33.78
N ARG A 49 -11.15 4.04 35.02
CA ARG A 49 -9.78 3.72 35.49
C ARG A 49 -9.58 2.21 35.65
N ASP A 50 -8.44 1.70 35.21
CA ASP A 50 -8.02 0.35 35.57
C ASP A 50 -7.52 0.32 37.02
N ILE A 51 -7.86 -0.72 37.78
CA ILE A 51 -7.42 -0.88 39.17
C ILE A 51 -6.79 -2.24 39.42
N THR A 52 -5.80 -2.26 40.31
CA THR A 52 -5.24 -3.47 40.89
C THR A 52 -5.41 -3.41 42.39
N LEU A 53 -6.03 -4.45 42.98
CA LEU A 53 -6.27 -4.53 44.42
C LEU A 53 -6.05 -5.95 44.93
N ARG A 54 -6.08 -6.08 46.26
CA ARG A 54 -6.07 -7.36 46.96
C ARG A 54 -7.40 -7.54 47.68
N ALA A 55 -8.02 -8.69 47.49
CA ALA A 55 -9.18 -9.10 48.27
C ALA A 55 -8.73 -9.48 49.69
N ASP A 56 -9.33 -8.82 50.68
CA ASP A 56 -9.07 -9.00 52.11
C ASP A 56 -10.36 -9.28 52.91
N GLY A 57 -11.47 -9.51 52.22
CA GLY A 57 -12.78 -9.78 52.80
C GLY A 57 -13.54 -8.53 53.24
N GLN A 58 -12.96 -7.32 53.11
CA GLN A 58 -13.68 -6.08 53.37
C GLN A 58 -14.61 -5.71 52.22
N ASN A 59 -15.75 -5.11 52.55
CA ASN A 59 -16.67 -4.60 51.56
C ASN A 59 -16.08 -3.38 50.83
N GLN A 60 -15.99 -3.45 49.51
CA GLN A 60 -15.42 -2.40 48.67
C GLN A 60 -16.32 -2.15 47.46
N PHE A 61 -16.66 -0.90 47.20
CA PHE A 61 -17.36 -0.49 45.99
C PHE A 61 -16.39 0.24 45.05
N LEU A 62 -16.27 -0.27 43.83
CA LEU A 62 -15.35 0.24 42.82
C LEU A 62 -16.14 0.77 41.63
N ASP A 63 -16.23 2.09 41.51
CA ASP A 63 -16.72 2.73 40.28
C ASP A 63 -15.56 2.91 39.29
N LEU A 64 -15.65 2.11 38.22
CA LEU A 64 -14.78 2.07 37.06
C LEU A 64 -15.60 2.35 35.79
N SER A 65 -16.76 2.99 35.89
CA SER A 65 -17.61 3.26 34.74
C SER A 65 -16.94 4.20 33.72
N GLY A 66 -17.26 4.00 32.44
CA GLY A 66 -16.89 4.94 31.38
C GLY A 66 -17.92 6.07 31.26
N GLN A 67 -17.48 7.27 30.90
CA GLN A 67 -18.36 8.41 30.68
C GLN A 67 -19.02 8.36 29.31
N ASN A 68 -20.19 9.00 29.16
CA ASN A 68 -20.84 9.12 27.87
C ASN A 68 -20.07 10.07 26.94
N GLY A 69 -20.12 9.80 25.64
CA GLY A 69 -19.76 10.80 24.63
C GLY A 69 -20.85 11.87 24.50
N SER A 70 -20.48 13.06 24.03
CA SER A 70 -21.44 14.13 23.76
C SER A 70 -21.97 14.05 22.33
N ASP A 71 -23.12 14.64 22.10
CA ASP A 71 -23.70 14.76 20.76
C ASP A 71 -22.87 15.70 19.88
N GLY A 72 -22.93 15.45 18.57
CA GLY A 72 -22.41 16.35 17.55
C GLY A 72 -23.42 17.46 17.25
N GLY A 73 -22.90 18.66 16.95
CA GLY A 73 -23.72 19.81 16.57
C GLY A 73 -24.32 19.67 15.17
N HIS A 74 -25.43 20.35 14.93
CA HIS A 74 -26.03 20.44 13.59
C HIS A 74 -25.23 21.38 12.69
N GLY A 75 -25.24 21.09 11.38
CA GLY A 75 -24.78 22.04 10.37
C GLY A 75 -25.70 23.26 10.29
N GLY A 76 -25.16 24.40 9.89
CA GLY A 76 -25.91 25.60 9.56
C GLY A 76 -26.38 25.60 8.12
N LEU A 77 -27.50 26.26 7.84
CA LEU A 77 -28.03 26.39 6.47
C LEU A 77 -27.07 27.18 5.57
N GLY A 78 -27.01 26.80 4.30
CA GLY A 78 -26.39 27.63 3.26
C GLY A 78 -27.30 28.80 2.91
N GLU A 79 -26.72 29.98 2.67
CA GLU A 79 -27.51 31.14 2.25
C GLU A 79 -27.83 31.08 0.75
N ASN A 80 -28.98 31.61 0.36
CA ASN A 80 -29.30 31.83 -1.05
C ASN A 80 -28.37 32.90 -1.64
N ALA A 81 -28.14 32.81 -2.95
CA ALA A 81 -27.56 33.90 -3.72
C ALA A 81 -28.43 35.17 -3.61
N LYS A 82 -27.78 36.33 -3.68
CA LYS A 82 -28.41 37.65 -3.47
C LYS A 82 -28.27 38.51 -4.72
N TRP A 83 -29.17 39.48 -4.89
CA TRP A 83 -29.13 40.46 -5.99
C TRP A 83 -29.18 39.83 -7.39
N CYS A 84 -30.04 38.83 -7.58
CA CYS A 84 -30.22 38.05 -8.81
C CYS A 84 -30.92 38.79 -9.96
N ASN A 85 -30.78 40.11 -10.04
CA ASN A 85 -31.36 40.89 -11.14
C ASN A 85 -30.49 40.70 -12.38
N GLN A 86 -30.98 39.95 -13.37
CA GLN A 86 -30.21 39.60 -14.56
C GLN A 86 -30.06 40.79 -15.53
N PRO A 87 -28.84 41.19 -15.92
CA PRO A 87 -28.63 42.11 -17.03
C PRO A 87 -28.59 41.36 -18.38
N THR A 88 -28.72 42.07 -19.51
CA THR A 88 -28.51 41.50 -20.86
C THR A 88 -27.29 42.15 -21.54
N PRO A 89 -26.05 41.83 -21.16
CA PRO A 89 -24.83 42.46 -21.69
C PRO A 89 -24.37 41.84 -23.02
N ASP A 90 -23.19 42.23 -23.49
CA ASP A 90 -22.60 41.75 -24.76
C ASP A 90 -21.66 40.54 -24.52
N HIS A 91 -22.04 39.65 -23.61
CA HIS A 91 -21.32 38.41 -23.24
C HIS A 91 -22.27 37.41 -22.55
N ASN A 92 -21.85 36.15 -22.41
CA ASN A 92 -22.59 35.13 -21.68
C ASN A 92 -22.54 35.37 -20.17
N LEU A 93 -23.63 35.03 -19.48
CA LEU A 93 -23.78 35.19 -18.04
C LEU A 93 -23.96 33.85 -17.34
N GLU A 94 -23.63 33.83 -16.06
CA GLU A 94 -23.96 32.75 -15.13
C GLU A 94 -24.60 33.37 -13.87
N GLY A 95 -25.65 32.76 -13.34
CA GLY A 95 -26.23 33.19 -12.07
C GLY A 95 -25.25 32.94 -10.92
N ALA A 96 -25.24 33.82 -9.92
CA ALA A 96 -24.50 33.59 -8.70
C ALA A 96 -24.96 32.31 -7.97
N LEU A 97 -24.02 31.64 -7.30
CA LEU A 97 -24.23 30.31 -6.73
C LEU A 97 -24.91 30.39 -5.36
N GLY A 98 -25.74 29.40 -5.03
CA GLY A 98 -26.22 29.21 -3.67
C GLY A 98 -25.12 28.67 -2.76
N GLY A 99 -25.11 29.07 -1.49
CA GLY A 99 -24.14 28.59 -0.51
C GLY A 99 -24.42 27.14 -0.11
N ASP A 100 -23.38 26.31 0.02
CA ASP A 100 -23.52 24.94 0.52
C ASP A 100 -24.04 24.90 1.97
N GLY A 101 -24.86 23.90 2.30
CA GLY A 101 -25.26 23.61 3.67
C GLY A 101 -24.12 23.00 4.48
N GLY A 102 -24.03 23.42 5.74
CA GLY A 102 -23.04 22.90 6.69
C GLY A 102 -23.29 21.43 7.00
N LYS A 103 -22.20 20.67 7.19
CA LYS A 103 -22.27 19.27 7.62
C LYS A 103 -22.58 19.19 9.11
N GLY A 104 -23.28 18.15 9.55
CA GLY A 104 -23.42 17.84 10.97
C GLY A 104 -22.12 17.26 11.54
N GLY A 105 -21.83 17.59 12.79
CA GLY A 105 -20.71 16.98 13.52
C GLY A 105 -21.05 15.56 13.97
N ASN A 106 -20.06 14.69 14.09
CA ASN A 106 -20.27 13.33 14.58
C ASN A 106 -20.48 13.34 16.09
N GLY A 107 -21.24 12.38 16.61
CA GLY A 107 -21.34 12.12 18.03
C GLY A 107 -20.05 11.52 18.59
N GLY A 108 -19.67 11.90 19.80
CA GLY A 108 -18.52 11.35 20.49
C GLY A 108 -18.74 9.91 20.94
N ASP A 109 -17.72 9.07 20.86
CA ASP A 109 -17.80 7.70 21.40
C ASP A 109 -17.92 7.72 22.94
N GLY A 110 -18.63 6.73 23.49
CA GLY A 110 -18.64 6.45 24.92
C GLY A 110 -17.31 5.89 25.42
N GLY A 111 -16.97 6.20 26.66
CA GLY A 111 -15.81 5.67 27.36
C GLY A 111 -15.97 4.18 27.70
N ASP A 112 -14.87 3.44 27.60
CA ASP A 112 -14.82 2.05 28.06
C ASP A 112 -14.88 2.01 29.59
N GLY A 113 -15.49 0.97 30.16
CA GLY A 113 -15.37 0.65 31.57
C GLY A 113 -13.96 0.13 31.91
N GLY A 114 -13.48 0.47 33.09
CA GLY A 114 -12.16 0.12 33.59
C GLY A 114 -12.06 -1.34 34.05
N ASN A 115 -10.89 -1.94 33.86
CA ASN A 115 -10.63 -3.33 34.24
C ASN A 115 -10.16 -3.44 35.68
N ALA A 116 -10.46 -4.56 36.32
CA ALA A 116 -9.98 -4.87 37.66
C ALA A 116 -9.03 -6.08 37.64
N THR A 117 -7.89 -5.96 38.31
CA THR A 117 -7.01 -7.08 38.63
C THR A 117 -7.06 -7.32 40.13
N ILE A 118 -7.55 -8.49 40.54
CA ILE A 118 -7.79 -8.84 41.94
C ILE A 118 -6.84 -9.96 42.34
N TYR A 119 -5.97 -9.66 43.28
CA TYR A 119 -5.16 -10.65 43.99
C TYR A 119 -5.94 -11.21 45.16
N TYR A 120 -5.97 -12.52 45.34
CA TYR A 120 -6.70 -13.16 46.43
C TYR A 120 -5.94 -14.39 46.95
N THR A 121 -6.27 -14.82 48.17
CA THR A 121 -5.75 -16.07 48.75
C THR A 121 -6.89 -17.02 49.08
N ASN A 122 -7.95 -16.48 49.70
CA ASN A 122 -9.20 -17.17 49.94
C ASN A 122 -10.29 -16.65 48.95
N PRO A 123 -10.93 -17.52 48.15
CA PRO A 123 -11.99 -17.12 47.23
C PRO A 123 -13.16 -16.35 47.88
N SER A 124 -13.49 -16.62 49.14
CA SER A 124 -14.60 -15.91 49.82
C SER A 124 -14.35 -14.42 49.97
N ASP A 125 -13.09 -14.00 49.99
CA ASP A 125 -12.71 -12.59 50.19
C ASP A 125 -13.12 -11.71 49.00
N ILE A 126 -13.36 -12.32 47.83
CA ILE A 126 -13.79 -11.64 46.60
C ILE A 126 -15.25 -11.15 46.73
N GLN A 127 -16.07 -11.83 47.54
CA GLN A 127 -17.50 -11.52 47.69
C GLN A 127 -17.76 -10.14 48.29
N GLY A 128 -16.78 -9.55 48.99
CA GLY A 128 -16.87 -8.18 49.49
C GLY A 128 -16.72 -7.11 48.39
N ILE A 129 -16.25 -7.46 47.20
CA ILE A 129 -15.91 -6.49 46.15
C ILE A 129 -17.09 -6.33 45.17
N ILE A 130 -17.67 -5.13 45.12
CA ILE A 130 -18.69 -4.74 44.14
C ILE A 130 -18.03 -3.84 43.10
N ILE A 131 -18.15 -4.18 41.82
CA ILE A 131 -17.53 -3.42 40.72
C ILE A 131 -18.62 -2.90 39.79
N ASN A 132 -18.66 -1.58 39.60
CA ASN A 132 -19.38 -0.98 38.48
C ASN A 132 -18.37 -0.64 37.37
N SER A 133 -18.44 -1.36 36.25
CA SER A 133 -17.62 -1.10 35.07
C SER A 133 -18.47 -0.94 33.81
N THR A 134 -19.67 -0.36 33.95
CA THR A 134 -20.53 -0.09 32.80
C THR A 134 -19.84 0.84 31.80
N PRO A 135 -19.99 0.58 30.49
CA PRO A 135 -19.51 1.50 29.48
C PRO A 135 -20.39 2.74 29.35
N GLY A 136 -19.78 3.84 28.91
CA GLY A 136 -20.50 5.02 28.47
C GLY A 136 -21.23 4.80 27.15
N GLN A 137 -22.31 5.54 26.93
CA GLN A 137 -23.04 5.60 25.66
C GLN A 137 -22.31 6.52 24.68
N GLY A 138 -22.45 6.25 23.39
CA GLY A 138 -22.05 7.20 22.34
C GLY A 138 -23.09 8.31 22.18
N GLY A 139 -22.63 9.51 21.83
CA GLY A 139 -23.50 10.64 21.48
C GLY A 139 -24.13 10.47 20.09
N LEU A 140 -25.18 11.23 19.82
CA LEU A 140 -25.83 11.28 18.52
C LEU A 140 -25.04 12.17 17.56
N GLY A 141 -25.05 11.81 16.28
CA GLY A 141 -24.54 12.69 15.21
C GLY A 141 -25.51 13.83 14.94
N GLY A 142 -24.97 15.01 14.63
CA GLY A 142 -25.77 16.14 14.20
C GLY A 142 -26.26 15.98 12.76
N PHE A 143 -27.46 16.46 12.46
CA PHE A 143 -27.94 16.61 11.09
C PHE A 143 -27.12 17.62 10.28
N GLY A 144 -26.88 17.32 9.01
CA GLY A 144 -26.44 18.27 8.03
C GLY A 144 -27.61 19.14 7.55
N ALA A 145 -27.28 20.33 7.06
CA ALA A 145 -28.25 21.34 6.68
C ALA A 145 -28.35 21.49 5.17
N ASP A 146 -29.47 22.01 4.68
CA ASP A 146 -29.69 22.24 3.26
C ASP A 146 -28.84 23.41 2.74
N GLY A 147 -28.47 23.35 1.46
CA GLY A 147 -27.83 24.45 0.76
C GLY A 147 -28.84 25.49 0.27
N GLY A 148 -28.35 26.69 -0.01
CA GLY A 148 -29.15 27.78 -0.55
C GLY A 148 -29.35 27.69 -2.06
N TYR A 149 -30.32 28.42 -2.58
CA TYR A 149 -30.60 28.51 -4.01
C TYR A 149 -29.64 29.48 -4.71
N GLY A 150 -29.25 29.17 -5.94
CA GLY A 150 -28.54 30.10 -6.83
C GLY A 150 -29.48 31.08 -7.51
N CYS A 151 -28.92 32.06 -8.23
CA CYS A 151 -29.68 32.99 -9.05
C CYS A 151 -30.15 32.34 -10.34
N GLU A 152 -31.45 32.43 -10.63
CA GLU A 152 -32.04 31.92 -11.87
C GLU A 152 -32.00 32.99 -12.98
N CYS A 153 -31.81 32.55 -14.22
CA CYS A 153 -31.90 33.39 -15.40
C CYS A 153 -33.36 33.68 -15.75
N GLU A 154 -33.75 34.95 -15.74
CA GLU A 154 -35.04 35.39 -16.27
C GLU A 154 -35.12 35.21 -17.80
N THR A 155 -33.98 35.34 -18.49
CA THR A 155 -33.87 35.17 -19.95
C THR A 155 -32.62 34.36 -20.31
N TYR A 156 -32.84 33.15 -20.83
CA TYR A 156 -31.76 32.21 -21.14
C TYR A 156 -30.95 32.56 -22.39
N GLU A 157 -31.51 33.28 -23.36
CA GLU A 157 -30.82 33.65 -24.59
C GLU A 157 -31.24 35.04 -25.08
N TRP A 158 -30.30 35.83 -25.58
CA TRP A 158 -30.60 37.08 -26.28
C TRP A 158 -29.64 37.34 -27.42
N SER A 159 -29.99 38.28 -28.29
CA SER A 159 -29.14 38.68 -29.40
C SER A 159 -29.03 40.19 -29.51
N LYS A 160 -27.85 40.67 -29.92
CA LYS A 160 -27.58 42.10 -30.14
C LYS A 160 -26.84 42.31 -31.45
N PHE A 161 -27.11 43.43 -32.09
CA PHE A 161 -26.33 43.89 -33.23
C PHE A 161 -25.07 44.56 -32.72
N VAL A 162 -23.92 44.01 -33.09
CA VAL A 162 -22.61 44.57 -32.78
C VAL A 162 -21.96 44.98 -34.09
N THR A 163 -21.49 46.22 -34.14
CA THR A 163 -20.76 46.73 -35.30
C THR A 163 -19.34 46.21 -35.27
N GLU A 164 -19.01 45.30 -36.19
CA GLU A 164 -17.66 44.79 -36.37
C GLU A 164 -16.98 45.46 -37.56
N THR A 165 -15.67 45.70 -37.45
CA THR A 165 -14.89 46.17 -38.59
C THR A 165 -14.35 44.96 -39.32
N ASP A 166 -14.86 44.73 -40.52
CA ASP A 166 -14.41 43.69 -41.43
C ASP A 166 -13.69 44.34 -42.62
N LYS A 167 -13.06 43.56 -43.48
CA LYS A 167 -12.39 44.08 -44.68
C LYS A 167 -13.10 43.60 -45.92
N LYS A 168 -13.42 44.52 -46.83
CA LYS A 168 -13.98 44.19 -48.15
C LYS A 168 -13.05 44.66 -49.26
N TRP A 169 -13.03 43.88 -50.35
CA TRP A 169 -12.36 44.28 -51.58
C TRP A 169 -13.19 45.33 -52.31
N VAL A 170 -12.59 46.48 -52.60
CA VAL A 170 -13.17 47.49 -53.48
C VAL A 170 -12.25 47.66 -54.68
N THR A 171 -12.83 47.72 -55.88
CA THR A 171 -12.10 48.03 -57.11
C THR A 171 -12.16 49.54 -57.33
N LYS A 172 -10.99 50.17 -57.46
CA LYS A 172 -10.86 51.57 -57.83
C LYS A 172 -10.18 51.66 -59.19
N ASN A 173 -10.76 52.46 -60.08
CA ASN A 173 -10.09 52.86 -61.32
C ASN A 173 -9.04 53.90 -60.96
N VAL A 174 -7.78 53.51 -61.14
CA VAL A 174 -6.64 54.42 -61.00
C VAL A 174 -6.19 54.73 -62.42
N CYS A 175 -6.46 55.95 -62.85
CA CYS A 175 -6.07 56.44 -64.17
C CYS A 175 -4.76 57.22 -64.05
N ASP A 176 -3.85 56.98 -64.98
CA ASP A 176 -2.65 57.80 -65.13
C ASP A 176 -2.97 59.15 -65.78
N GLU A 177 -1.98 60.04 -65.86
CA GLU A 177 -2.11 61.39 -66.43
C GLU A 177 -2.56 61.39 -67.90
N ASN A 178 -2.46 60.24 -68.59
CA ASN A 178 -2.90 60.04 -69.97
C ASN A 178 -4.31 59.45 -70.07
N ASN A 179 -5.08 59.46 -68.98
CA ASN A 179 -6.44 58.94 -68.89
C ASN A 179 -6.54 57.43 -69.13
N ASN A 180 -5.44 56.68 -68.98
CA ASN A 180 -5.45 55.24 -69.13
C ASN A 180 -5.75 54.58 -67.77
N CYS A 181 -6.99 54.11 -67.61
CA CYS A 181 -7.49 53.62 -66.33
C CYS A 181 -7.22 52.13 -66.15
N THR A 182 -6.61 51.76 -65.03
CA THR A 182 -6.45 50.35 -64.62
C THR A 182 -7.23 50.06 -63.34
N GLU A 183 -7.92 48.93 -63.31
CA GLU A 183 -8.66 48.47 -62.14
C GLU A 183 -7.69 47.91 -61.09
N LYS A 184 -7.64 48.56 -59.92
CA LYS A 184 -6.86 48.09 -58.77
C LYS A 184 -7.81 47.69 -57.64
N ARG A 185 -7.64 46.48 -57.10
CA ARG A 185 -8.41 46.00 -55.92
C ARG A 185 -7.65 46.31 -54.64
N GLU A 186 -8.34 46.89 -53.66
CA GLU A 186 -7.80 47.20 -52.34
C GLU A 186 -8.73 46.68 -51.24
N LEU A 187 -8.16 46.18 -50.13
CA LEU A 187 -8.90 45.79 -48.94
C LEU A 187 -9.12 47.01 -48.06
N VAL A 188 -10.36 47.50 -48.02
CA VAL A 188 -10.73 48.63 -47.15
C VAL A 188 -11.53 48.13 -45.95
N PRO A 189 -11.33 48.71 -44.75
CA PRO A 189 -12.18 48.42 -43.62
C PRO A 189 -13.60 48.87 -43.93
N PHE A 190 -14.58 48.03 -43.63
CA PHE A 190 -15.98 48.41 -43.62
C PHE A 190 -16.64 47.92 -42.34
N LYS A 191 -17.54 48.73 -41.82
CA LYS A 191 -18.33 48.36 -40.65
C LYS A 191 -19.51 47.53 -41.13
N ARG A 192 -19.72 46.37 -40.51
CA ARG A 192 -20.95 45.59 -40.68
C ARG A 192 -21.56 45.29 -39.33
N ASP A 193 -22.88 45.38 -39.27
CA ASP A 193 -23.62 44.96 -38.10
C ASP A 193 -23.83 43.46 -38.16
N VAL A 194 -23.32 42.77 -37.14
CA VAL A 194 -23.43 41.33 -37.00
C VAL A 194 -24.31 41.06 -35.79
N ARG A 195 -25.29 40.18 -35.96
CA ARG A 195 -26.07 39.69 -34.82
C ARG A 195 -25.21 38.68 -34.06
N LYS A 196 -24.90 39.00 -32.80
CA LYS A 196 -24.29 38.07 -31.85
C LYS A 196 -25.35 37.52 -30.92
N TYR A 197 -25.17 36.26 -30.53
CA TYR A 197 -26.03 35.54 -29.60
C TYR A 197 -25.28 35.31 -28.30
N TYR A 198 -26.00 35.48 -27.20
CA TYR A 198 -25.50 35.32 -25.84
C TYR A 198 -26.47 34.45 -25.05
N SER A 199 -25.94 33.77 -24.04
CA SER A 199 -26.69 32.83 -23.21
C SER A 199 -26.48 33.10 -21.73
N CYS A 200 -27.43 32.66 -20.92
CA CYS A 200 -27.38 32.68 -19.47
C CYS A 200 -27.55 31.25 -18.94
N GLU A 201 -26.72 30.86 -17.98
CA GLU A 201 -26.88 29.62 -17.21
C GLU A 201 -27.26 29.95 -15.76
N ASP A 202 -28.18 29.19 -15.18
CA ASP A 202 -28.60 29.37 -13.79
C ASP A 202 -27.42 29.13 -12.83
N GLY A 203 -27.37 29.91 -11.76
CA GLY A 203 -26.47 29.64 -10.66
C GLY A 203 -26.83 28.32 -9.98
N GLN A 204 -25.83 27.48 -9.74
CA GLN A 204 -26.06 26.18 -9.11
C GLN A 204 -26.58 26.35 -7.67
N MET A 205 -27.50 25.47 -7.28
CA MET A 205 -27.94 25.37 -5.89
C MET A 205 -26.82 24.78 -5.04
N GLY A 206 -26.68 25.29 -3.81
CA GLY A 206 -25.78 24.75 -2.81
C GLY A 206 -26.16 23.31 -2.47
N SER A 207 -25.15 22.50 -2.24
CA SER A 207 -25.33 21.11 -1.84
C SER A 207 -25.77 21.00 -0.37
N ARG A 208 -26.54 19.95 -0.05
CA ARG A 208 -26.89 19.62 1.33
C ARG A 208 -25.68 19.05 2.07
N GLY A 209 -25.46 19.53 3.29
CA GLY A 209 -24.49 18.99 4.22
C GLY A 209 -24.84 17.57 4.65
N GLN A 210 -23.82 16.74 4.85
CA GLN A 210 -24.00 15.36 5.31
C GLN A 210 -24.31 15.33 6.82
N ASP A 211 -25.12 14.36 7.23
CA ASP A 211 -25.35 14.06 8.65
C ASP A 211 -24.09 13.45 9.27
N GLY A 212 -23.82 13.81 10.51
CA GLY A 212 -22.77 13.22 11.33
C GLY A 212 -23.14 11.80 11.75
N ALA A 213 -22.12 10.96 11.94
CA ALA A 213 -22.30 9.61 12.46
C ALA A 213 -22.57 9.63 13.97
N ASN A 214 -23.34 8.65 14.46
CA ASN A 214 -23.48 8.42 15.90
C ASN A 214 -22.17 7.86 16.48
N GLY A 215 -21.86 8.26 17.70
CA GLY A 215 -20.80 7.68 18.49
C GLY A 215 -21.11 6.25 18.91
N HIS A 216 -20.07 5.47 19.16
CA HIS A 216 -20.20 4.08 19.59
C HIS A 216 -20.31 3.98 21.11
N ARG A 217 -21.05 2.99 21.60
CA ARG A 217 -21.02 2.61 23.00
C ARG A 217 -19.64 2.04 23.36
N GLY A 218 -19.11 2.39 24.54
CA GLY A 218 -17.88 1.83 25.06
C GLY A 218 -17.97 0.34 25.38
N LEU A 219 -16.84 -0.27 25.72
CA LEU A 219 -16.77 -1.67 26.14
C LEU A 219 -16.93 -1.82 27.66
N ILE A 220 -17.66 -2.83 28.10
CA ILE A 220 -17.72 -3.20 29.52
C ILE A 220 -16.35 -3.71 29.98
N GLY A 221 -15.94 -3.34 31.20
CA GLY A 221 -14.65 -3.75 31.74
C GLY A 221 -14.63 -5.20 32.23
N LYS A 222 -13.42 -5.74 32.33
CA LYS A 222 -13.15 -7.16 32.61
C LYS A 222 -12.37 -7.34 33.89
N VAL A 223 -12.48 -8.54 34.45
CA VAL A 223 -11.77 -8.93 35.68
C VAL A 223 -10.65 -9.91 35.39
N LYS A 224 -9.51 -9.72 36.05
CA LYS A 224 -8.44 -10.70 36.16
C LYS A 224 -8.31 -11.15 37.61
N LEU A 225 -8.30 -12.46 37.83
CA LEU A 225 -8.11 -13.06 39.14
C LEU A 225 -6.73 -13.69 39.25
N ILE A 226 -6.04 -13.43 40.35
CA ILE A 226 -4.70 -13.97 40.64
C ILE A 226 -4.71 -14.54 42.06
N GLN A 227 -4.67 -15.86 42.19
CA GLN A 227 -4.61 -16.52 43.49
C GLN A 227 -3.18 -16.52 44.06
N LYS A 228 -2.67 -15.35 44.43
CA LYS A 228 -1.33 -15.17 45.02
C LYS A 228 -1.34 -13.96 45.96
N SER A 229 -0.58 -14.04 47.05
CA SER A 229 -0.40 -12.92 47.99
C SER A 229 0.64 -11.90 47.52
N SER A 230 1.55 -12.30 46.64
CA SER A 230 2.61 -11.46 46.07
C SER A 230 2.36 -11.14 44.59
N PRO A 231 2.92 -10.02 44.08
CA PRO A 231 2.82 -9.68 42.66
C PRO A 231 3.36 -10.79 41.76
N LEU A 232 2.80 -10.88 40.55
CA LEU A 232 3.33 -11.78 39.53
C LEU A 232 4.75 -11.36 39.14
N GLU A 233 5.64 -12.35 39.01
CA GLU A 233 6.98 -12.15 38.47
C GLU A 233 6.89 -11.69 37.00
N LYS A 234 7.92 -11.03 36.48
CA LYS A 234 7.94 -10.63 35.07
C LYS A 234 8.10 -11.88 34.20
N ASP A 235 7.32 -11.96 33.12
CA ASP A 235 7.51 -13.01 32.12
C ASP A 235 8.32 -12.53 30.93
N TYR A 236 9.01 -13.46 30.27
CA TYR A 236 9.89 -13.22 29.12
C TYR A 236 9.49 -14.15 27.96
N PRO A 237 8.32 -13.96 27.33
CA PRO A 237 7.81 -14.90 26.33
C PRO A 237 8.54 -14.78 25.00
N LYS A 238 9.32 -13.72 24.78
CA LYS A 238 10.02 -13.45 23.53
C LYS A 238 11.49 -13.20 23.79
N ALA A 239 12.33 -13.76 22.94
CA ALA A 239 13.76 -13.47 22.90
C ALA A 239 14.23 -13.34 21.46
N LYS A 240 15.25 -12.51 21.23
CA LYS A 240 15.93 -12.41 19.94
C LYS A 240 17.42 -12.53 20.19
N GLU A 241 17.99 -13.63 19.74
CA GLU A 241 19.32 -14.03 20.15
C GLU A 241 20.19 -14.44 18.97
N LYS A 242 21.50 -14.26 19.14
CA LYS A 242 22.48 -14.67 18.13
C LYS A 242 22.55 -16.18 18.07
N LEU A 243 22.64 -16.73 16.87
CA LEU A 243 22.80 -18.16 16.64
C LEU A 243 24.00 -18.73 17.41
N SER A 244 25.11 -18.00 17.48
CA SER A 244 26.31 -18.37 18.26
C SER A 244 26.10 -18.42 19.78
N LYS A 245 25.14 -17.66 20.32
CA LYS A 245 24.75 -17.74 21.74
C LYS A 245 23.92 -19.01 21.96
N LEU A 246 22.92 -19.20 21.12
CA LEU A 246 21.99 -20.33 21.16
C LEU A 246 22.67 -21.70 20.99
N THR A 247 23.87 -21.75 20.40
CA THR A 247 24.68 -22.97 20.29
C THR A 247 25.60 -23.24 21.48
N ARG A 248 25.79 -22.25 22.36
CA ARG A 248 26.67 -22.36 23.54
C ARG A 248 25.86 -22.51 24.82
N GLU A 249 24.71 -21.85 24.89
CA GLU A 249 23.86 -21.84 26.07
C GLU A 249 22.38 -21.87 25.68
N SER A 250 21.56 -22.35 26.59
CA SER A 250 20.11 -22.31 26.46
C SER A 250 19.56 -20.94 26.89
N VAL A 251 18.48 -20.52 26.25
CA VAL A 251 17.72 -19.32 26.62
C VAL A 251 16.43 -19.76 27.29
N LEU A 252 16.18 -19.29 28.51
CA LEU A 252 14.93 -19.51 29.23
C LEU A 252 13.87 -18.50 28.75
N LEU A 253 12.70 -18.99 28.36
CA LEU A 253 11.53 -18.19 28.07
C LEU A 253 10.48 -18.50 29.14
N SER A 254 9.74 -17.48 29.56
CA SER A 254 8.67 -17.63 30.54
C SER A 254 7.40 -16.92 30.07
N ARG A 255 6.23 -17.45 30.42
CA ARG A 255 4.93 -16.89 30.04
C ARG A 255 3.90 -17.15 31.12
N HIS A 256 3.17 -16.12 31.53
CA HIS A 256 2.00 -16.31 32.38
C HIS A 256 0.88 -17.02 31.63
N LEU A 257 0.34 -18.07 32.26
CA LEU A 257 -0.82 -18.81 31.78
C LEU A 257 -2.09 -18.20 32.37
N TRP A 258 -3.05 -17.98 31.48
CA TRP A 258 -4.35 -17.40 31.80
C TRP A 258 -5.44 -18.28 31.20
N GLU A 259 -6.45 -18.59 31.99
CA GLU A 259 -7.65 -19.28 31.54
C GLU A 259 -8.84 -18.33 31.56
N THR A 260 -9.60 -18.31 30.48
CA THR A 260 -10.87 -17.57 30.45
C THR A 260 -11.95 -18.42 31.08
N LYS A 261 -12.60 -17.88 32.11
CA LYS A 261 -13.73 -18.49 32.82
C LYS A 261 -14.93 -17.55 32.79
N SER A 262 -16.10 -18.07 33.15
CA SER A 262 -17.36 -17.32 33.25
C SER A 262 -17.92 -17.43 34.67
N GLY A 263 -18.78 -16.49 35.06
CA GLY A 263 -19.45 -16.53 36.36
C GLY A 263 -18.78 -15.65 37.41
N ILE A 264 -18.00 -14.64 37.02
CA ILE A 264 -17.37 -13.71 37.97
C ILE A 264 -18.41 -12.99 38.85
N LEU A 265 -19.62 -12.78 38.34
CA LEU A 265 -20.73 -12.16 39.08
C LEU A 265 -21.19 -13.00 40.30
N SER A 266 -20.89 -14.31 40.31
CA SER A 266 -21.14 -15.18 41.47
C SER A 266 -20.01 -15.16 42.50
N LEU A 267 -18.84 -14.64 42.12
CA LEU A 267 -17.66 -14.51 42.98
C LEU A 267 -17.57 -13.12 43.61
N LEU A 268 -17.99 -12.08 42.87
CA LEU A 268 -18.05 -10.70 43.33
C LEU A 268 -19.28 -10.45 44.22
N GLY A 269 -19.29 -9.30 44.88
CA GLY A 269 -20.44 -8.82 45.63
C GLY A 269 -21.66 -8.56 44.75
N ALA A 270 -22.84 -8.79 45.34
CA ALA A 270 -24.13 -8.59 44.68
C ALA A 270 -24.27 -7.15 44.16
N GLY A 271 -24.76 -7.01 42.92
CA GLY A 271 -24.90 -5.70 42.26
C GLY A 271 -23.72 -5.30 41.37
N SER A 272 -22.69 -6.14 41.24
CA SER A 272 -21.59 -5.90 40.30
C SER A 272 -22.06 -5.85 38.84
N GLN A 273 -21.54 -4.89 38.08
CA GLN A 273 -21.81 -4.65 36.66
C GLN A 273 -20.50 -4.71 35.86
N VAL A 274 -20.08 -5.92 35.51
CA VAL A 274 -18.85 -6.20 34.76
C VAL A 274 -19.09 -7.29 33.71
N ASP A 275 -18.14 -7.51 32.80
CA ASP A 275 -18.17 -8.67 31.92
C ASP A 275 -18.23 -9.95 32.76
N ASN A 276 -19.21 -10.84 32.50
CA ASN A 276 -19.33 -12.08 33.25
C ASN A 276 -18.17 -13.06 32.97
N TYR A 277 -17.41 -12.84 31.88
CA TYR A 277 -16.19 -13.54 31.56
C TYR A 277 -14.97 -12.86 32.19
N TYR A 278 -14.11 -13.65 32.80
CA TYR A 278 -12.91 -13.19 33.48
C TYR A 278 -11.70 -14.06 33.12
N SER A 279 -10.50 -13.53 33.31
CA SER A 279 -9.25 -14.31 33.15
C SER A 279 -8.68 -14.68 34.50
N GLU A 280 -8.41 -15.96 34.72
CA GLU A 280 -7.75 -16.44 35.93
C GLU A 280 -6.32 -16.86 35.63
N TRP A 281 -5.38 -16.39 36.46
CA TRP A 281 -3.99 -16.81 36.37
C TRP A 281 -3.83 -18.23 36.90
N THR A 282 -3.23 -19.11 36.09
CA THR A 282 -3.04 -20.53 36.45
C THR A 282 -1.60 -20.92 36.71
N GLY A 283 -0.64 -20.05 36.38
CA GLY A 283 0.77 -20.31 36.64
C GLY A 283 1.72 -19.57 35.72
N LEU A 284 3.01 -19.69 36.01
CA LEU A 284 4.08 -19.32 35.09
C LEU A 284 4.56 -20.60 34.38
N TYR A 285 4.59 -20.58 33.05
CA TYR A 285 5.19 -21.65 32.27
C TYR A 285 6.55 -21.22 31.76
N GLU A 286 7.57 -22.03 32.03
CA GLU A 286 8.94 -21.79 31.60
C GLU A 286 9.39 -22.89 30.64
N LYS A 287 10.10 -22.48 29.59
CA LYS A 287 10.66 -23.40 28.62
C LYS A 287 11.96 -22.87 28.07
N SER A 288 12.99 -23.72 28.10
CA SER A 288 14.32 -23.39 27.62
C SER A 288 14.49 -23.77 26.14
N PHE A 289 15.36 -23.06 25.44
CA PHE A 289 15.63 -23.26 24.02
C PHE A 289 17.12 -23.29 23.72
N SER A 290 17.56 -24.24 22.91
CA SER A 290 18.94 -24.30 22.41
C SER A 290 19.01 -24.74 20.94
N ILE A 291 20.17 -24.53 20.33
CA ILE A 291 20.47 -24.98 18.97
C ILE A 291 21.72 -25.85 18.99
N ILE A 292 21.64 -27.03 18.39
CA ILE A 292 22.82 -27.86 18.12
C ILE A 292 23.29 -27.57 16.70
N TRP A 293 24.55 -27.16 16.56
CA TRP A 293 25.18 -26.95 15.26
C TRP A 293 25.90 -28.22 14.81
N ASN A 294 25.30 -28.95 13.87
CA ASN A 294 25.81 -30.21 13.34
C ASN A 294 26.05 -30.12 11.83
N VAL A 295 26.70 -29.04 11.36
CA VAL A 295 27.03 -28.82 9.94
C VAL A 295 28.50 -29.17 9.69
N PRO A 296 28.85 -30.35 9.14
CA PRO A 296 30.25 -30.80 9.06
C PRO A 296 31.11 -29.89 8.18
N SER A 297 30.53 -29.32 7.13
CA SER A 297 31.26 -28.51 6.15
C SER A 297 31.46 -27.05 6.54
N LYS A 298 30.90 -26.57 7.67
CA LYS A 298 30.92 -25.14 8.01
C LYS A 298 31.05 -24.89 9.51
N SER A 299 31.91 -23.94 9.85
CA SER A 299 31.99 -23.41 11.21
C SER A 299 30.79 -22.51 11.52
N ILE A 300 30.28 -22.61 12.75
CA ILE A 300 29.28 -21.69 13.31
C ILE A 300 29.72 -20.22 13.23
N ASN A 301 31.03 -19.95 13.19
CA ASN A 301 31.59 -18.60 13.11
C ASN A 301 31.13 -17.85 11.85
N SER A 302 30.89 -18.54 10.74
CA SER A 302 30.34 -17.96 9.50
C SER A 302 28.90 -17.46 9.67
N TYR A 303 28.18 -17.95 10.69
CA TYR A 303 26.79 -17.66 10.97
C TYR A 303 26.58 -16.99 12.34
N LYS A 304 27.66 -16.57 13.02
CA LYS A 304 27.61 -16.11 14.42
C LYS A 304 26.65 -14.95 14.69
N ASN A 305 26.41 -14.11 13.68
CA ASN A 305 25.58 -12.91 13.76
C ASN A 305 24.14 -13.11 13.25
N VAL A 306 23.75 -14.34 12.91
CA VAL A 306 22.36 -14.66 12.55
C VAL A 306 21.49 -14.48 13.78
N ASN A 307 20.50 -13.58 13.72
CA ASN A 307 19.57 -13.35 14.81
C ASN A 307 18.34 -14.23 14.66
N VAL A 308 18.11 -15.12 15.62
CA VAL A 308 16.97 -16.02 15.69
C VAL A 308 15.94 -15.41 16.65
N SER A 309 14.68 -15.36 16.22
CA SER A 309 13.59 -14.88 17.08
C SER A 309 12.83 -16.06 17.66
N LEU A 310 12.57 -16.01 18.96
CA LEU A 310 11.89 -17.02 19.75
C LEU A 310 10.62 -16.42 20.34
N ASN A 311 9.54 -17.19 20.36
CA ASN A 311 8.27 -16.80 20.97
C ASN A 311 7.65 -18.02 21.64
N LEU A 312 7.49 -17.98 22.97
CA LEU A 312 6.73 -18.95 23.74
C LEU A 312 5.24 -18.63 23.60
N GLU A 313 4.53 -19.48 22.88
CA GLU A 313 3.11 -19.35 22.58
C GLU A 313 2.25 -19.91 23.73
N SER A 314 0.94 -19.56 23.72
CA SER A 314 0.00 -19.99 24.75
C SER A 314 -0.25 -21.50 24.78
N ASP A 315 0.05 -22.20 23.69
CA ASP A 315 0.01 -23.66 23.56
C ASP A 315 1.25 -24.35 24.16
N LYS A 316 2.11 -23.61 24.88
CA LYS A 316 3.35 -24.08 25.51
C LYS A 316 4.45 -24.49 24.51
N ASN A 317 4.32 -24.10 23.24
CA ASN A 317 5.36 -24.32 22.23
C ASN A 317 6.21 -23.07 21.99
N ILE A 318 7.49 -23.27 21.70
CA ILE A 318 8.38 -22.20 21.28
C ILE A 318 8.39 -22.13 19.76
N LYS A 319 7.82 -21.07 19.21
CA LYS A 319 7.92 -20.76 17.79
C LYS A 319 9.28 -20.13 17.50
N VAL A 320 9.99 -20.71 16.54
CA VAL A 320 11.33 -20.26 16.14
C VAL A 320 11.27 -19.67 14.75
N LYS A 321 11.76 -18.45 14.60
CA LYS A 321 11.83 -17.75 13.33
C LYS A 321 13.28 -17.38 13.01
N PHE A 322 13.78 -18.00 11.94
CA PHE A 322 15.04 -17.64 11.31
C PHE A 322 14.88 -16.40 10.42
N PRO A 323 15.92 -15.58 10.24
CA PRO A 323 15.85 -14.42 9.37
C PRO A 323 15.80 -14.85 7.89
N TYR A 324 15.14 -14.05 7.05
CA TYR A 324 14.83 -14.42 5.65
C TYR A 324 16.06 -14.75 4.78
N ASN A 325 17.22 -14.20 5.15
CA ASN A 325 18.48 -14.36 4.44
C ASN A 325 19.25 -15.61 4.89
N PHE A 326 18.82 -16.30 5.94
CA PHE A 326 19.45 -17.52 6.46
C PHE A 326 18.53 -18.72 6.22
N TRP A 327 19.06 -19.72 5.51
CA TRP A 327 18.30 -20.90 5.09
C TRP A 327 18.90 -22.15 5.75
N PRO A 328 18.41 -22.53 6.95
CA PRO A 328 18.83 -23.76 7.61
C PRO A 328 18.02 -24.97 7.12
N ARG A 329 18.64 -26.15 7.16
CA ARG A 329 17.94 -27.43 7.29
C ARG A 329 18.16 -27.94 8.69
N PHE A 330 17.09 -28.34 9.33
CA PHE A 330 17.11 -28.70 10.72
C PHE A 330 16.04 -29.72 11.06
N ILE A 331 16.27 -30.42 12.16
CA ILE A 331 15.24 -31.21 12.85
C ILE A 331 14.94 -30.56 14.19
N THR A 332 13.74 -30.81 14.72
CA THR A 332 13.31 -30.26 16.00
C THR A 332 13.12 -31.41 16.98
N LYS A 333 13.70 -31.27 18.17
CA LYS A 333 13.44 -32.10 19.34
C LYS A 333 12.72 -31.20 20.36
N ASN A 334 11.57 -31.65 20.85
CA ASN A 334 10.73 -30.84 21.73
C ASN A 334 10.27 -31.73 22.89
N ASP A 335 10.67 -31.38 24.09
CA ASP A 335 10.22 -32.02 25.32
C ASP A 335 9.39 -31.03 26.17
N ARG A 336 9.09 -31.38 27.42
CA ARG A 336 8.23 -30.56 28.29
C ARG A 336 8.89 -29.25 28.75
N GLU A 337 10.20 -29.23 28.93
CA GLU A 337 10.93 -28.12 29.57
C GLU A 337 11.95 -27.47 28.64
N HIS A 338 12.27 -28.14 27.54
CA HIS A 338 13.31 -27.77 26.60
C HIS A 338 12.87 -28.02 25.15
N LYS A 339 13.33 -27.13 24.25
CA LYS A 339 13.22 -27.31 22.80
C LYS A 339 14.60 -27.14 22.18
N THR A 340 15.01 -28.13 21.40
CA THR A 340 16.26 -28.11 20.66
C THR A 340 16.01 -28.11 19.16
N ILE A 341 16.73 -27.25 18.45
CA ILE A 341 16.84 -27.34 16.99
C ILE A 341 18.23 -27.82 16.62
N GLU A 342 18.32 -28.93 15.87
CA GLU A 342 19.59 -29.44 15.36
C GLU A 342 19.73 -29.04 13.89
N ILE A 343 20.65 -28.11 13.61
CA ILE A 343 20.94 -27.63 12.26
C ILE A 343 22.02 -28.52 11.65
N TYR A 344 21.64 -29.32 10.65
CA TYR A 344 22.57 -30.20 9.94
C TYR A 344 23.03 -29.63 8.60
N ASN A 345 22.41 -28.54 8.13
CA ASN A 345 22.88 -27.82 6.96
C ASN A 345 22.41 -26.35 6.95
N ALA A 346 23.15 -25.45 6.32
CA ALA A 346 22.78 -24.03 6.25
C ALA A 346 23.50 -23.28 5.13
N ILE A 347 22.77 -22.38 4.47
CA ILE A 347 23.33 -21.39 3.54
C ILE A 347 22.71 -20.02 3.76
N PHE A 348 23.41 -18.96 3.36
CA PHE A 348 22.77 -17.66 3.16
C PHE A 348 22.07 -17.60 1.80
N LYS A 349 20.99 -16.82 1.72
CA LYS A 349 20.34 -16.48 0.44
C LYS A 349 21.35 -15.90 -0.55
N SER A 350 22.25 -15.04 -0.10
CA SER A 350 23.30 -14.44 -0.93
C SER A 350 24.27 -15.48 -1.52
N GLU A 351 24.48 -16.61 -0.84
CA GLU A 351 25.27 -17.74 -1.33
C GLU A 351 24.52 -18.52 -2.42
N ALA A 352 23.23 -18.77 -2.22
CA ALA A 352 22.37 -19.39 -3.23
C ALA A 352 22.26 -18.55 -4.52
N GLU A 353 22.45 -17.23 -4.39
CA GLU A 353 22.38 -16.25 -5.48
C GLU A 353 23.68 -16.10 -6.29
N LYS A 354 24.77 -16.79 -5.92
CA LYS A 354 26.07 -16.75 -6.63
C LYS A 354 26.09 -17.54 -7.94
N ILE A 355 25.00 -17.52 -8.69
CA ILE A 355 24.85 -18.19 -10.00
C ILE A 355 24.54 -17.15 -11.09
N LYS A 356 25.21 -17.27 -12.23
CA LYS A 356 25.04 -16.34 -13.36
C LYS A 356 25.29 -17.00 -14.72
N PRO A 357 24.58 -16.59 -15.79
CA PRO A 357 24.94 -16.97 -17.15
C PRO A 357 26.34 -16.44 -17.49
N THR A 358 27.13 -17.21 -18.24
CA THR A 358 28.51 -16.85 -18.61
C THR A 358 28.70 -16.80 -20.12
N SER A 359 28.22 -17.80 -20.86
CA SER A 359 28.38 -17.87 -22.31
C SER A 359 27.13 -18.40 -23.02
N LEU A 360 26.90 -17.92 -24.25
CA LEU A 360 25.86 -18.39 -25.17
C LEU A 360 26.56 -18.81 -26.46
N ILE A 361 26.47 -20.09 -26.78
CA ILE A 361 27.02 -20.66 -28.01
C ILE A 361 25.85 -20.85 -28.96
N VAL A 362 25.93 -20.21 -30.12
CA VAL A 362 24.82 -20.09 -31.08
C VAL A 362 25.15 -20.86 -32.35
N GLU A 363 24.46 -21.99 -32.55
CA GLU A 363 24.63 -22.89 -33.69
C GLU A 363 23.29 -23.57 -34.02
N GLY A 364 22.25 -22.78 -34.33
CA GLY A 364 20.93 -23.33 -34.71
C GLY A 364 20.35 -24.25 -33.62
N LYS A 365 20.07 -25.52 -33.96
CA LYS A 365 19.56 -26.53 -33.01
C LYS A 365 20.56 -26.91 -31.91
N LYS A 366 21.87 -26.67 -32.10
CA LYS A 366 22.92 -26.92 -31.08
C LYS A 366 23.16 -25.72 -30.17
N THR A 367 22.32 -24.68 -30.26
CA THR A 367 22.45 -23.50 -29.40
C THR A 367 22.28 -23.86 -27.94
N HIS A 368 23.23 -23.43 -27.10
CA HIS A 368 23.20 -23.69 -25.67
C HIS A 368 23.74 -22.51 -24.86
N LEU A 369 23.19 -22.36 -23.66
CA LEU A 369 23.58 -21.36 -22.67
C LEU A 369 24.35 -22.04 -21.54
N ILE A 370 25.50 -21.50 -21.20
CA ILE A 370 26.28 -21.91 -20.04
C ILE A 370 25.95 -20.97 -18.88
N VAL A 371 25.60 -21.57 -17.75
CA VAL A 371 25.39 -20.89 -16.47
C VAL A 371 26.39 -21.46 -15.48
N LYS A 372 27.16 -20.58 -14.83
CA LYS A 372 28.13 -20.96 -13.81
C LYS A 372 27.61 -20.60 -12.42
N ASP A 373 27.63 -21.58 -11.55
CA ASP A 373 27.34 -21.48 -10.13
C ASP A 373 28.66 -21.42 -9.36
N ASN A 374 28.85 -20.32 -8.64
CA ASN A 374 30.00 -20.11 -7.74
C ASN A 374 29.54 -20.09 -6.28
N GLY A 375 28.32 -20.53 -6.00
CA GLY A 375 27.83 -20.71 -4.64
C GLY A 375 28.48 -21.91 -3.96
N PRO A 376 28.55 -21.93 -2.62
CA PRO A 376 28.85 -23.14 -1.88
C PRO A 376 27.70 -24.16 -2.02
N GLN A 377 27.98 -25.45 -1.81
CA GLN A 377 26.97 -26.52 -1.74
C GLN A 377 26.05 -26.63 -2.97
N ILE A 378 26.66 -26.54 -4.16
CA ILE A 378 25.99 -26.58 -5.47
C ILE A 378 25.16 -27.85 -5.67
N ASP A 379 25.55 -28.95 -5.03
CA ASP A 379 24.87 -30.24 -5.14
C ASP A 379 23.62 -30.34 -4.26
N GLU A 380 23.47 -29.45 -3.27
CA GLU A 380 22.33 -29.45 -2.36
C GLU A 380 21.22 -28.48 -2.79
N LEU A 381 21.51 -27.65 -3.80
CA LEU A 381 20.61 -26.64 -4.34
C LEU A 381 19.87 -27.15 -5.57
N ASN A 382 18.55 -27.30 -5.44
CA ASN A 382 17.70 -27.59 -6.59
C ASN A 382 17.57 -26.33 -7.44
N THR A 383 17.94 -26.43 -8.72
CA THR A 383 18.04 -25.30 -9.65
C THR A 383 17.16 -25.55 -10.85
N ARG A 384 16.25 -24.62 -11.12
CA ARG A 384 15.39 -24.63 -12.32
C ARG A 384 15.63 -23.37 -13.13
N PHE A 385 15.49 -23.50 -14.43
CA PHE A 385 15.68 -22.40 -15.38
C PHE A 385 14.35 -22.12 -16.04
N TYR A 386 13.92 -20.86 -16.03
CA TYR A 386 12.72 -20.40 -16.70
C TYR A 386 13.12 -19.48 -17.84
N ILE A 387 12.66 -19.79 -19.06
CA ILE A 387 12.99 -19.04 -20.25
C ILE A 387 11.73 -18.37 -20.79
N SER A 388 11.81 -17.05 -20.96
CA SER A 388 10.83 -16.26 -21.71
C SER A 388 11.48 -15.74 -22.99
N ALA A 389 10.96 -16.13 -24.14
CA ALA A 389 11.40 -15.64 -25.45
C ALA A 389 10.25 -14.97 -26.20
N ALA A 390 10.53 -13.84 -26.83
CA ALA A 390 9.57 -13.10 -27.65
C ALA A 390 10.16 -12.70 -28.99
N TRP A 391 9.39 -12.86 -30.07
CA TRP A 391 9.82 -12.50 -31.42
C TRP A 391 8.67 -11.93 -32.26
N SER A 392 8.99 -10.99 -33.14
CA SER A 392 8.06 -10.38 -34.09
C SER A 392 7.94 -11.25 -35.34
N ARG A 393 6.74 -11.26 -35.94
CA ARG A 393 6.39 -12.00 -37.15
C ARG A 393 6.61 -11.15 -38.42
N THR A 394 7.65 -10.32 -38.48
CA THR A 394 7.96 -9.52 -39.68
C THR A 394 8.61 -10.38 -40.78
N ASP A 395 7.92 -11.45 -41.14
CA ASP A 395 8.01 -12.16 -42.41
C ASP A 395 6.90 -11.55 -43.32
N GLY A 396 7.06 -10.27 -43.72
CA GLY A 396 6.19 -9.57 -44.69
C GLY A 396 5.14 -8.62 -44.09
N GLY A 397 5.39 -7.31 -44.20
CA GLY A 397 4.39 -6.22 -44.38
C GLY A 397 3.28 -5.93 -43.36
N GLY A 398 2.88 -6.84 -42.46
CA GLY A 398 1.69 -6.69 -41.60
C GLY A 398 2.00 -6.56 -40.10
N ARG A 399 1.08 -5.91 -39.35
CA ARG A 399 1.08 -5.81 -37.87
C ARG A 399 1.03 -7.22 -37.24
N GLY A 400 2.20 -7.85 -37.07
CA GLY A 400 2.32 -9.26 -36.69
C GLY A 400 2.10 -9.54 -35.20
N LEU A 401 1.29 -10.56 -34.90
CA LEU A 401 1.11 -11.15 -33.56
C LEU A 401 2.46 -11.60 -32.94
N LEU A 402 2.70 -11.20 -31.70
CA LEU A 402 3.93 -11.50 -30.96
C LEU A 402 3.89 -12.94 -30.42
N LYS A 403 4.59 -13.89 -31.05
CA LYS A 403 4.72 -15.24 -30.49
C LYS A 403 5.66 -15.22 -29.30
N ARG A 404 5.28 -15.95 -28.25
CA ARG A 404 6.00 -16.02 -26.98
C ARG A 404 6.22 -17.47 -26.59
N TYR A 405 7.43 -17.80 -26.16
CA TYR A 405 7.71 -19.00 -25.38
C TYR A 405 7.92 -18.56 -23.93
N LYS A 406 7.28 -19.23 -22.99
CA LYS A 406 7.33 -18.90 -21.56
C LYS A 406 7.15 -20.19 -20.77
N ASP A 407 8.26 -20.82 -20.38
CA ASP A 407 8.19 -22.06 -19.62
C ASP A 407 9.50 -22.37 -18.88
N TYR A 408 9.43 -23.31 -17.95
CA TYR A 408 10.60 -23.96 -17.38
C TYR A 408 11.30 -24.82 -18.43
N VAL A 409 12.63 -24.81 -18.41
CA VAL A 409 13.43 -25.69 -19.25
C VAL A 409 13.30 -27.12 -18.72
N PRO A 410 12.87 -28.08 -19.56
CA PRO A 410 12.84 -29.50 -19.20
C PRO A 410 14.20 -29.98 -18.69
N SER A 411 14.21 -30.84 -17.66
CA SER A 411 15.43 -31.32 -17.01
C SER A 411 16.36 -32.06 -17.97
N ASN A 412 15.82 -32.81 -18.93
CA ASN A 412 16.58 -33.50 -19.98
C ASN A 412 17.32 -32.56 -20.95
N LEU A 413 17.01 -31.26 -20.93
CA LEU A 413 17.71 -30.24 -21.71
C LEU A 413 18.76 -29.48 -20.89
N VAL A 414 18.98 -29.87 -19.64
CA VAL A 414 19.95 -29.26 -18.73
C VAL A 414 20.99 -30.30 -18.34
N GLU A 415 22.23 -30.11 -18.80
CA GLU A 415 23.36 -30.92 -18.39
C GLU A 415 24.09 -30.21 -17.23
N LYS A 416 24.17 -30.84 -16.05
CA LYS A 416 24.96 -30.35 -14.92
C LYS A 416 26.30 -31.09 -14.85
N ARG A 417 27.40 -30.34 -14.79
CA ARG A 417 28.74 -30.86 -14.50
C ARG A 417 29.40 -29.96 -13.46
N GLY A 418 29.43 -30.42 -12.20
CA GLY A 418 29.88 -29.63 -11.06
C GLY A 418 29.12 -28.29 -10.98
N GLY A 419 29.87 -27.18 -10.87
CA GLY A 419 29.33 -25.81 -10.84
C GLY A 419 28.88 -25.24 -12.18
N GLN A 420 28.70 -26.06 -13.22
CA GLN A 420 28.32 -25.58 -14.55
C GLN A 420 27.06 -26.28 -15.06
N PHE A 421 26.11 -25.47 -15.52
CA PHE A 421 24.90 -25.91 -16.21
C PHE A 421 25.00 -25.56 -17.69
N LYS A 422 24.80 -26.54 -18.55
CA LYS A 422 24.65 -26.35 -20.00
C LYS A 422 23.19 -26.57 -20.37
N ILE A 423 22.54 -25.51 -20.80
CA ILE A 423 21.11 -25.44 -21.09
C ILE A 423 20.94 -25.45 -22.61
N ASN A 424 20.36 -26.53 -23.16
CA ASN A 424 20.22 -26.75 -24.60
C ASN A 424 19.02 -25.97 -25.19
N LEU A 425 19.15 -24.64 -25.28
CA LEU A 425 18.11 -23.73 -25.78
C LEU A 425 17.62 -24.06 -27.19
N GLY A 426 18.50 -24.55 -28.08
CA GLY A 426 18.16 -24.87 -29.47
C GLY A 426 17.21 -26.06 -29.65
N LYS A 427 16.96 -26.82 -28.57
CA LYS A 427 16.01 -27.95 -28.51
C LYS A 427 14.65 -27.57 -27.91
N LEU A 428 14.49 -26.34 -27.42
CA LEU A 428 13.19 -25.82 -26.98
C LEU A 428 12.23 -25.73 -28.18
N PRO A 429 10.90 -25.71 -27.96
CA PRO A 429 9.89 -25.56 -29.02
C PRO A 429 9.84 -24.12 -29.60
N ILE A 430 11.01 -23.60 -29.96
CA ILE A 430 11.26 -22.31 -30.60
C ILE A 430 11.86 -22.61 -31.97
N LYS A 431 11.33 -22.02 -33.04
CA LYS A 431 11.79 -22.32 -34.41
C LYS A 431 13.30 -22.05 -34.53
N SER A 432 14.05 -23.01 -35.08
CA SER A 432 15.52 -22.97 -35.20
C SER A 432 16.06 -21.72 -35.92
N LYS A 433 15.26 -21.12 -36.82
CA LYS A 433 15.60 -19.85 -37.51
C LYS A 433 15.93 -18.72 -36.52
N TYR A 434 15.28 -18.70 -35.36
CA TYR A 434 15.46 -17.69 -34.32
C TYR A 434 16.78 -17.82 -33.55
N PHE A 435 17.50 -18.94 -33.72
CA PHE A 435 18.84 -19.15 -33.19
C PHE A 435 19.94 -18.94 -34.24
N LYS A 436 19.64 -18.29 -35.37
CA LYS A 436 20.65 -17.86 -36.35
C LYS A 436 21.16 -16.43 -36.03
N LYS A 437 22.41 -16.12 -36.39
CA LYS A 437 23.07 -14.82 -36.11
C LYS A 437 22.20 -13.60 -36.50
N ARG A 438 21.54 -13.65 -37.65
CA ARG A 438 20.64 -12.59 -38.16
C ARG A 438 19.45 -12.30 -37.23
N TRP A 439 18.92 -13.30 -36.52
CA TRP A 439 17.74 -13.16 -35.65
C TRP A 439 18.08 -12.86 -34.18
N LEU A 440 19.35 -13.01 -33.79
CA LEU A 440 19.83 -12.67 -32.46
C LEU A 440 20.49 -11.28 -32.39
N VAL A 441 20.95 -10.74 -33.54
CA VAL A 441 21.71 -9.48 -33.62
C VAL A 441 21.17 -8.51 -34.69
N GLY A 442 20.16 -8.91 -35.49
CA GLY A 442 19.58 -8.06 -36.53
C GLY A 442 18.57 -7.02 -36.02
N HIS A 443 17.92 -6.31 -36.96
CA HIS A 443 16.99 -5.20 -36.69
C HIS A 443 15.79 -5.56 -35.79
N TYR A 444 15.40 -6.84 -35.72
CA TYR A 444 14.35 -7.36 -34.83
C TYR A 444 14.86 -8.56 -34.03
N PRO A 445 15.69 -8.35 -33.00
CA PRO A 445 16.30 -9.45 -32.28
C PRO A 445 15.28 -10.16 -31.40
N VAL A 446 15.36 -11.50 -31.37
CA VAL A 446 14.60 -12.32 -30.43
C VAL A 446 15.08 -11.98 -29.02
N LYS A 447 14.15 -11.54 -28.16
CA LYS A 447 14.48 -11.19 -26.77
C LYS A 447 14.35 -12.46 -25.92
N PHE A 448 15.48 -12.98 -25.46
CA PHE A 448 15.53 -14.09 -24.52
C PHE A 448 15.79 -13.56 -23.11
N ASN A 449 14.98 -14.01 -22.18
CA ASN A 449 15.04 -13.70 -20.77
C ASN A 449 15.17 -15.02 -20.00
N LEU A 450 16.22 -15.13 -19.18
CA LEU A 450 16.39 -16.24 -18.24
C LEU A 450 16.07 -15.79 -16.83
N THR A 451 15.26 -16.54 -16.10
CA THR A 451 15.12 -16.46 -14.65
C THR A 451 15.60 -17.76 -14.05
N ILE A 452 16.44 -17.68 -13.01
CA ILE A 452 16.97 -18.87 -12.32
C ILE A 452 16.23 -19.00 -10.99
N GLU A 453 15.61 -20.13 -10.75
CA GLU A 453 14.98 -20.44 -9.47
C GLU A 453 15.86 -21.42 -8.70
N ARG A 454 16.12 -21.09 -7.43
CA ARG A 454 16.97 -21.88 -6.53
C ARG A 454 16.16 -22.25 -5.30
N LYS A 455 16.19 -23.52 -4.92
CA LYS A 455 15.52 -24.05 -3.73
C LYS A 455 16.50 -24.78 -2.81
N PHE A 456 16.33 -24.56 -1.51
CA PHE A 456 17.06 -25.24 -0.44
C PHE A 456 16.08 -25.65 0.67
N GLY A 457 15.62 -26.90 0.65
CA GLY A 457 14.54 -27.34 1.52
C GLY A 457 13.27 -26.51 1.27
N ALA A 458 12.72 -25.92 2.34
CA ALA A 458 11.55 -25.03 2.27
C ALA A 458 11.86 -23.63 1.73
N TYR A 459 13.13 -23.26 1.58
CA TYR A 459 13.53 -21.92 1.15
C TYR A 459 13.71 -21.84 -0.36
N SER A 460 13.35 -20.70 -0.96
CA SER A 460 13.56 -20.46 -2.38
C SER A 460 13.89 -19.01 -2.71
N THR A 461 14.58 -18.79 -3.83
CA THR A 461 14.80 -17.46 -4.41
C THR A 461 14.71 -17.54 -5.93
N LYS A 462 14.27 -16.43 -6.53
CA LYS A 462 14.32 -16.21 -7.98
C LYS A 462 15.40 -15.17 -8.26
N ILE A 463 16.34 -15.55 -9.09
CA ILE A 463 17.51 -14.76 -9.44
C ILE A 463 17.25 -14.20 -10.82
N GLY A 464 17.09 -12.87 -10.84
CA GLY A 464 17.21 -11.92 -11.95
C GLY A 464 16.76 -12.36 -13.35
N THR A 465 16.07 -11.49 -14.06
CA THR A 465 15.87 -11.67 -15.49
C THR A 465 17.15 -11.30 -16.24
N PHE A 466 17.85 -12.29 -16.80
CA PHE A 466 19.03 -12.09 -17.62
C PHE A 466 18.62 -11.97 -19.09
N LYS A 467 18.87 -10.80 -19.69
CA LYS A 467 18.75 -10.63 -21.14
C LYS A 467 19.89 -11.35 -21.84
N ILE A 468 19.57 -12.33 -22.68
CA ILE A 468 20.54 -13.08 -23.45
C ILE A 468 20.69 -12.42 -24.83
N LYS A 469 21.84 -11.80 -25.10
CA LYS A 469 22.18 -11.19 -26.40
C LYS A 469 23.59 -11.58 -26.86
N LYS A 470 23.75 -11.88 -28.15
CA LYS A 470 25.07 -12.08 -28.79
C LYS A 470 25.62 -10.70 -29.22
N LYS A 471 26.81 -10.28 -28.77
CA LYS A 471 27.47 -9.09 -29.36
C LYS A 471 28.17 -9.46 -30.67
N ALA A 472 28.28 -8.49 -31.57
CA ALA A 472 28.86 -8.66 -32.90
C ALA A 472 30.37 -8.98 -32.91
N LYS A 473 31.10 -8.82 -31.80
CA LYS A 473 32.49 -9.30 -31.62
C LYS A 473 32.70 -9.85 -30.20
N LYS A 474 32.96 -11.16 -30.11
CA LYS A 474 33.49 -12.00 -29.01
C LYS A 474 32.97 -11.96 -27.55
N SER A 475 31.97 -11.19 -27.12
CA SER A 475 31.43 -11.32 -25.74
C SER A 475 29.92 -11.12 -25.58
N LEU A 476 29.30 -11.71 -24.53
CA LEU A 476 27.91 -11.42 -24.16
C LEU A 476 27.76 -10.00 -23.57
N SER A 477 26.60 -9.39 -23.75
CA SER A 477 26.11 -8.37 -22.80
C SER A 477 25.06 -9.01 -21.91
N ILE A 478 25.36 -9.14 -20.62
CA ILE A 478 24.38 -9.52 -19.60
C ILE A 478 24.04 -8.24 -18.82
N LYS A 479 22.79 -7.78 -18.91
CA LYS A 479 22.26 -6.76 -17.99
C LYS A 479 21.31 -7.46 -17.04
N LYS A 480 21.60 -7.39 -15.73
CA LYS A 480 20.70 -7.82 -14.66
C LYS A 480 19.61 -6.75 -14.55
N GLU A 481 18.36 -7.10 -14.78
CA GLU A 481 17.24 -6.22 -14.43
C GLU A 481 16.84 -6.47 -12.98
N LYS A 482 16.60 -5.38 -12.23
CA LYS A 482 16.11 -5.44 -10.85
C LYS A 482 14.68 -5.99 -10.91
N LEU A 483 14.38 -7.01 -10.13
CA LEU A 483 13.00 -7.42 -9.88
C LEU A 483 12.43 -6.41 -8.87
N GLU A 484 11.37 -5.72 -9.27
CA GLU A 484 10.42 -5.14 -8.32
C GLU A 484 9.62 -6.33 -7.75
N ILE A 485 9.70 -6.50 -6.43
CA ILE A 485 8.91 -7.46 -5.65
C ILE A 485 8.08 -6.61 -4.70
#